data_AF-A0A3Q1MZS0-F1
#
_entry.id   AF-A0A3Q1MZS0-F1
#
_cell.length_a   1.000
_cell.length_b   1.000
_cell.length_c   1.000
_cell.angle_alpha   90.00
_cell.angle_beta   90.00
_cell.angle_gamma   90.00
#
_symmetry.space_group_name_H-M   'P 1'
#
loop_
_entity.id
_entity.type
_entity.pdbx_description
1 polymer ?
#
loop_
_entity_poly.entity_id
_entity_poly.type
_entity_poly.pdbx_seq_one_letter_code
_entity_poly.pdbx_strand_id
1 'polypeptide(L)'
;MAFTELLEQAGGVGLFQALQILTFFLFSVWVPFQLVVENFSAAVPGHHCWAHLLENGSGAPANLSPEALLLVSIPPGPNRGPHQCLCFRHPQWQLLDPNATATNWSEADREPCVDGWIYDHSTFTSTIVTEWDLVCDHQGLKPLGQSIYMAGAMVGCIVCGFLSHRFGRKPVLSRCCVLVAVTSISTIAAPRFPVYCGLRFLSALGLSSILLTSAMLMVEWTTTSTRAVTMAILGSTYIGQMAVGGLAFTLRDWRTLQLAVSVPFFVIFLISWRLPESAQWHVIVGKPDQALQELKKVAKINGHKEARKTLTTEVLMSSMQEVASAKSRQSVLDLFRLPVLRWRTCNLLVVKIIAEGFLYSAARLGSVMGPLIRMTRQVLPLLPPLSCGVIPIAAGLIVLFLPETRGLLLPDTIQDLERQRSAAARGGQQEVVIIESTWF
;
A
#
# COMPACT_ATOMS: atom_id res chain seq x y z
N MET A 1 -24.41 -15.14 12.22
CA MET A 1 -24.72 -15.22 13.65
C MET A 1 -24.11 -16.48 14.27
N ALA A 2 -24.46 -17.68 13.80
CA ALA A 2 -23.94 -18.95 14.33
C ALA A 2 -22.41 -19.05 14.56
N PHE A 3 -21.57 -18.61 13.62
CA PHE A 3 -20.11 -18.70 13.84
C PHE A 3 -19.60 -17.70 14.89
N THR A 4 -20.20 -16.51 14.98
CA THR A 4 -19.79 -15.50 15.97
C THR A 4 -20.03 -16.01 17.39
N GLU A 5 -21.15 -16.69 17.63
CA GLU A 5 -21.47 -17.32 18.92
C GLU A 5 -20.46 -18.43 19.27
N LEU A 6 -20.07 -19.26 18.30
CA LEU A 6 -19.04 -20.28 18.49
C LEU A 6 -17.67 -19.65 18.83
N LEU A 7 -17.34 -18.52 18.22
CA LEU A 7 -16.10 -17.79 18.50
C LEU A 7 -16.13 -17.12 19.88
N GLU A 8 -17.27 -16.57 20.29
CA GLU A 8 -17.48 -16.03 21.64
C GLU A 8 -17.33 -17.13 22.70
N GLN A 9 -17.91 -18.31 22.45
CA GLN A 9 -17.74 -19.48 23.31
C GLN A 9 -16.27 -19.93 23.42
N ALA A 10 -15.49 -19.79 22.34
CA ALA A 10 -14.05 -20.05 22.34
C ALA A 10 -13.19 -18.94 23.00
N GLY A 11 -13.81 -17.88 23.53
CA GLY A 11 -13.17 -16.71 24.10
C GLY A 11 -12.95 -15.63 23.03
N GLY A 12 -14.03 -14.92 22.67
CA GLY A 12 -14.06 -13.96 21.55
C GLY A 12 -13.10 -12.77 21.65
N VAL A 13 -12.61 -12.46 22.86
CA VAL A 13 -11.64 -11.39 23.16
C VAL A 13 -10.57 -11.92 24.12
N GLY A 14 -9.67 -12.75 23.62
CA GLY A 14 -8.61 -13.38 24.40
C GLY A 14 -7.20 -13.10 23.88
N LEU A 15 -6.21 -13.77 24.49
CA LEU A 15 -4.80 -13.67 24.11
C LEU A 15 -4.55 -13.98 22.63
N PHE A 16 -5.29 -14.93 22.08
CA PHE A 16 -5.19 -15.29 20.66
C PHE A 16 -5.53 -14.11 19.75
N GLN A 17 -6.65 -13.42 20.02
CA GLN A 17 -7.08 -12.25 19.26
C GLN A 17 -6.05 -11.13 19.41
N ALA A 18 -5.53 -10.87 20.61
CA ALA A 18 -4.49 -9.86 20.82
C ALA A 18 -3.21 -10.16 20.01
N LEU A 19 -2.74 -11.42 20.01
CA LEU A 19 -1.58 -11.85 19.21
C LEU A 19 -1.84 -11.75 17.71
N GLN A 20 -3.07 -12.05 17.28
CA GLN A 20 -3.47 -11.94 15.88
C GLN A 20 -3.53 -10.48 15.43
N ILE A 21 -4.08 -9.58 16.24
CA ILE A 21 -4.13 -8.14 15.99
C ILE A 21 -2.72 -7.58 15.87
N LEU A 22 -1.83 -7.91 16.82
CA LEU A 22 -0.43 -7.49 16.77
C LEU A 22 0.27 -7.98 15.49
N THR A 23 0.04 -9.24 15.11
CA THR A 23 0.63 -9.82 13.90
C THR A 23 0.17 -9.09 12.64
N PHE A 24 -1.14 -8.84 12.51
CA PHE A 24 -1.68 -8.14 11.34
C PHE A 24 -1.37 -6.64 11.34
N PHE A 25 -1.22 -6.02 12.51
CA PHE A 25 -0.71 -4.66 12.62
C PHE A 25 0.70 -4.56 12.04
N LEU A 26 1.61 -5.50 12.37
CA LEU A 26 2.94 -5.54 11.77
C LEU A 26 2.87 -5.69 10.24
N PHE A 27 1.93 -6.50 9.73
CA PHE A 27 1.74 -6.66 8.28
C PHE A 27 1.23 -5.36 7.65
N SER A 28 0.23 -4.72 8.26
CA SER A 28 -0.31 -3.43 7.80
C SER A 28 0.71 -2.31 7.80
N VAL A 29 1.62 -2.28 8.77
CA VAL A 29 2.69 -1.26 8.81
C VAL A 29 3.76 -1.55 7.75
N TRP A 30 4.09 -2.82 7.52
CA TRP A 30 5.19 -3.17 6.62
C TRP A 30 4.82 -3.21 5.14
N VAL A 31 3.62 -3.71 4.79
CA VAL A 31 3.18 -3.82 3.39
C VAL A 31 3.28 -2.51 2.59
N PRO A 32 2.92 -1.33 3.15
CA PRO A 32 3.08 -0.05 2.48
C PRO A 32 4.51 0.24 2.03
N PHE A 33 5.53 -0.36 2.64
CA PHE A 33 6.92 -0.14 2.25
C PHE A 33 7.15 -0.50 0.78
N GLN A 34 6.69 -1.68 0.34
CA GLN A 34 6.80 -2.10 -1.07
C GLN A 34 5.93 -1.27 -2.02
N LEU A 35 4.83 -0.70 -1.51
CA LEU A 35 3.90 0.11 -2.29
C LEU A 35 4.49 1.48 -2.64
N VAL A 36 5.20 2.12 -1.69
CA VAL A 36 5.69 3.51 -1.86
C VAL A 36 7.20 3.62 -2.08
N VAL A 37 7.96 2.53 -2.01
CA VAL A 37 9.44 2.54 -2.22
C VAL A 37 9.85 3.18 -3.55
N GLU A 38 9.05 3.05 -4.60
CA GLU A 38 9.33 3.60 -5.93
C GLU A 38 9.37 5.13 -5.95
N ASN A 39 8.65 5.79 -5.04
CA ASN A 39 8.66 7.25 -4.92
C ASN A 39 10.07 7.78 -4.59
N PHE A 40 10.87 6.98 -3.89
CA PHE A 40 12.24 7.32 -3.50
C PHE A 40 13.27 6.66 -4.44
N SER A 41 13.10 5.37 -4.72
CA SER A 41 14.03 4.60 -5.55
C SER A 41 14.02 5.00 -7.03
N ALA A 42 12.93 5.58 -7.55
CA ALA A 42 12.84 6.12 -8.91
C ALA A 42 12.75 7.66 -8.92
N ALA A 43 13.28 8.33 -7.90
CA ALA A 43 13.43 9.78 -7.92
C ALA A 43 14.31 10.19 -9.12
N VAL A 44 13.96 11.30 -9.76
CA VAL A 44 14.74 11.90 -10.85
C VAL A 44 15.65 12.96 -10.21
N PRO A 45 16.95 12.70 -10.05
CA PRO A 45 17.86 13.73 -9.57
C PRO A 45 18.02 14.84 -10.62
N GLY A 46 18.57 15.98 -10.20
CA GLY A 46 19.02 17.01 -11.13
C GLY A 46 20.02 16.39 -12.11
N HIS A 47 19.89 16.70 -13.40
CA HIS A 47 20.73 16.12 -14.43
C HIS A 47 20.96 17.10 -15.56
N HIS A 48 22.01 16.84 -16.32
CA HIS A 48 22.41 17.57 -17.52
C HIS A 48 23.11 16.63 -18.49
N CYS A 49 23.24 17.03 -19.75
CA CYS A 49 24.01 16.27 -20.73
C CYS A 49 25.47 16.14 -20.29
N TRP A 50 26.07 14.99 -20.56
CA TRP A 50 27.51 14.85 -20.47
C TRP A 50 28.18 15.70 -21.56
N ALA A 51 29.35 16.29 -21.26
CA ALA A 51 30.08 17.13 -22.20
C ALA A 51 31.59 16.90 -22.12
N HIS A 52 32.17 16.49 -23.25
CA HIS A 52 33.58 16.12 -23.42
C HIS A 52 34.59 17.14 -22.84
N LEU A 53 34.28 18.43 -22.92
CA LEU A 53 35.17 19.52 -22.49
C LEU A 53 35.37 19.57 -20.96
N LEU A 54 34.44 19.01 -20.19
CA LEU A 54 34.48 19.04 -18.72
C LEU A 54 35.37 17.96 -18.10
N GLU A 55 35.54 16.80 -18.75
CA GLU A 55 36.34 15.69 -18.21
C GLU A 55 37.76 15.62 -18.78
N ASN A 56 37.94 15.83 -20.10
CA ASN A 56 39.23 15.52 -20.72
C ASN A 56 40.20 16.71 -20.78
N GLY A 57 39.74 17.96 -20.60
CA GLY A 57 40.57 19.17 -20.63
C GLY A 57 41.37 19.40 -21.94
N SER A 58 41.39 18.43 -22.85
CA SER A 58 42.33 18.31 -23.97
C SER A 58 41.96 19.16 -25.19
N GLY A 59 40.89 19.95 -25.08
CA GLY A 59 40.47 20.96 -26.06
C GLY A 59 40.02 22.28 -25.41
N ALA A 60 40.15 22.40 -24.09
CA ALA A 60 39.77 23.61 -23.37
C ALA A 60 41.01 24.51 -23.17
N PRO A 61 40.92 25.82 -23.39
CA PRO A 61 41.95 26.76 -22.96
C PRO A 61 42.25 26.57 -21.47
N ALA A 62 43.54 26.48 -21.11
CA ALA A 62 44.02 26.02 -19.79
C ALA A 62 43.61 26.85 -18.55
N ASN A 63 42.76 27.88 -18.70
CA ASN A 63 42.39 28.85 -17.66
C ASN A 63 40.87 29.03 -17.46
N LEU A 64 40.02 28.15 -18.01
CA LEU A 64 38.56 28.30 -17.92
C LEU A 64 37.96 27.56 -16.72
N SER A 65 36.99 28.20 -16.06
CA SER A 65 36.23 27.58 -14.97
C SER A 65 35.26 26.51 -15.50
N PRO A 66 34.91 25.49 -14.70
CA PRO A 66 33.91 24.49 -15.07
C PRO A 66 32.55 25.09 -15.44
N GLU A 67 32.17 26.20 -14.81
CA GLU A 67 30.93 26.93 -15.11
C GLU A 67 30.94 27.56 -16.50
N ALA A 68 32.09 28.12 -16.91
CA ALA A 68 32.27 28.67 -18.25
C ALA A 68 32.20 27.58 -19.32
N LEU A 69 32.78 26.40 -19.05
CA LEU A 69 32.70 25.24 -19.96
C LEU A 69 31.26 24.70 -20.08
N LEU A 70 30.51 24.68 -18.98
CA LEU A 70 29.09 24.32 -18.99
C LEU A 70 28.26 25.29 -19.83
N LEU A 71 28.48 26.60 -19.67
CA LEU A 71 27.78 27.65 -20.41
C LEU A 71 27.96 27.50 -21.94
N VAL A 72 29.17 27.16 -22.36
CA VAL A 72 29.56 26.98 -23.77
C VAL A 72 29.01 25.67 -24.36
N SER A 73 28.82 24.64 -23.52
CA SER A 73 28.43 23.29 -23.96
C SER A 73 26.93 23.01 -23.87
N ILE A 74 26.23 23.67 -22.95
CA ILE A 74 24.82 23.39 -22.65
C ILE A 74 24.02 24.71 -22.68
N PRO A 75 22.93 24.77 -23.46
CA PRO A 75 22.06 25.96 -23.49
C PRO A 75 21.40 26.20 -22.12
N PRO A 76 20.97 27.43 -21.83
CA PRO A 76 20.20 27.72 -20.62
C PRO A 76 18.82 27.06 -20.68
N GLY A 77 18.45 26.39 -19.60
CA GLY A 77 17.14 25.81 -19.37
C GLY A 77 16.13 26.79 -18.75
N PRO A 78 14.90 26.31 -18.47
CA PRO A 78 13.80 27.15 -17.97
C PRO A 78 14.10 27.91 -16.67
N ASN A 79 14.99 27.36 -15.82
CA ASN A 79 15.35 27.92 -14.51
C ASN A 79 16.65 28.72 -14.52
N ARG A 80 17.14 29.17 -15.69
CA ARG A 80 18.47 29.81 -15.88
C ARG A 80 19.69 28.93 -15.52
N GLY A 81 19.48 27.67 -15.17
CA GLY A 81 20.53 26.64 -15.08
C GLY A 81 20.75 25.92 -16.41
N PRO A 82 21.62 24.90 -16.49
CA PRO A 82 21.84 24.12 -17.70
C PRO A 82 20.56 23.40 -18.17
N HIS A 83 20.35 23.31 -19.48
CA HIS A 83 19.26 22.54 -20.06
C HIS A 83 19.47 21.04 -19.79
N GLN A 84 18.39 20.35 -19.41
CA GLN A 84 18.46 18.98 -18.90
C GLN A 84 18.60 17.92 -19.99
N CYS A 85 18.08 18.21 -21.19
CA CYS A 85 17.90 17.24 -22.28
C CYS A 85 18.54 17.62 -23.62
N LEU A 86 19.18 18.79 -23.70
CA LEU A 86 19.75 19.29 -24.95
C LEU A 86 21.14 19.83 -24.66
N CYS A 87 22.08 19.55 -25.56
CA CYS A 87 23.41 20.16 -25.58
C CYS A 87 23.61 20.89 -26.91
N PHE A 88 24.68 21.68 -26.98
CA PHE A 88 25.13 22.23 -28.26
C PHE A 88 25.96 21.19 -29.01
N ARG A 89 25.68 21.03 -30.30
CA ARG A 89 26.46 20.14 -31.19
C ARG A 89 27.93 20.55 -31.29
N HIS A 90 28.19 21.86 -31.21
CA HIS A 90 29.53 22.43 -31.15
C HIS A 90 29.63 23.45 -30.00
N PRO A 91 30.76 23.49 -29.27
CA PRO A 91 30.96 24.43 -28.16
C PRO A 91 30.83 25.87 -28.63
N GLN A 92 29.91 26.63 -28.02
CA GLN A 92 29.60 28.01 -28.37
C GLN A 92 30.49 29.01 -27.62
N TRP A 93 31.78 29.07 -27.98
CA TRP A 93 32.77 29.90 -27.26
C TRP A 93 32.42 31.39 -27.19
N GLN A 94 31.62 31.87 -28.13
CA GLN A 94 31.09 33.24 -28.19
C GLN A 94 30.26 33.62 -26.96
N LEU A 95 29.72 32.64 -26.21
CA LEU A 95 28.98 32.89 -24.98
C LEU A 95 29.85 33.42 -23.83
N LEU A 96 31.17 33.34 -23.95
CA LEU A 96 32.10 33.90 -22.98
C LEU A 96 32.38 35.38 -23.21
N ASP A 97 32.02 35.92 -24.39
CA ASP A 97 32.25 37.32 -24.73
C ASP A 97 31.09 38.20 -24.23
N PRO A 98 31.32 39.10 -23.25
CA PRO A 98 30.27 39.96 -22.69
C PRO A 98 29.72 41.00 -23.68
N ASN A 99 30.44 41.26 -24.78
CA ASN A 99 30.05 42.22 -25.82
C ASN A 99 29.35 41.57 -27.02
N ALA A 100 29.21 40.24 -27.05
CA ALA A 100 28.45 39.58 -28.10
C ALA A 100 26.96 39.79 -27.85
N THR A 101 26.28 40.51 -28.75
CA THR A 101 24.82 40.52 -28.80
C THR A 101 24.36 39.09 -29.02
N ALA A 102 23.61 38.52 -28.07
CA ALA A 102 23.04 37.17 -28.16
C ALA A 102 22.32 36.99 -29.49
N THR A 103 23.04 36.44 -30.48
CA THR A 103 22.49 36.13 -31.78
C THR A 103 21.42 35.08 -31.56
N ASN A 104 20.29 35.20 -32.26
CA ASN A 104 19.24 34.19 -32.29
C ASN A 104 19.88 32.83 -32.61
N TRP A 105 20.06 32.00 -31.58
CA TRP A 105 20.57 30.65 -31.72
C TRP A 105 19.60 29.88 -32.61
N SER A 106 20.12 29.24 -33.66
CA SER A 106 19.28 28.38 -34.47
C SER A 106 18.98 27.10 -33.67
N GLU A 107 17.75 26.59 -33.74
CA GLU A 107 17.43 25.26 -33.19
C GLU A 107 18.35 24.17 -33.78
N ALA A 108 18.96 24.44 -34.94
CA ALA A 108 19.89 23.55 -35.63
C ALA A 108 21.23 23.34 -34.92
N ASP A 109 21.61 24.20 -33.97
CA ASP A 109 22.85 24.04 -33.19
C ASP A 109 22.66 23.19 -31.92
N ARG A 110 21.42 22.76 -31.64
CA ARG A 110 21.07 21.93 -30.48
C ARG A 110 20.85 20.49 -30.89
N GLU A 111 21.31 19.57 -30.05
CA GLU A 111 21.05 18.14 -30.21
C GLU A 111 20.68 17.49 -28.87
N PRO A 112 19.96 16.36 -28.87
CA PRO A 112 19.71 15.59 -27.65
C PRO A 112 21.03 15.06 -27.08
N CYS A 113 21.07 14.79 -25.77
CA CYS A 113 22.27 14.23 -25.13
C CYS A 113 22.59 12.83 -25.70
N VAL A 114 23.54 12.74 -26.64
CA VAL A 114 23.93 11.47 -27.28
C VAL A 114 24.97 10.71 -26.44
N ASP A 115 25.86 11.45 -25.79
CA ASP A 115 27.00 10.91 -25.02
C ASP A 115 26.65 10.57 -23.56
N GLY A 116 25.37 10.58 -23.21
CA GLY A 116 24.85 10.25 -21.88
C GLY A 116 24.60 11.45 -20.98
N TRP A 117 24.40 11.17 -19.69
CA TRP A 117 23.98 12.14 -18.68
C TRP A 117 24.88 12.11 -17.46
N ILE A 118 25.00 13.27 -16.82
CA ILE A 118 25.59 13.39 -15.49
C ILE A 118 24.46 13.73 -14.51
N TYR A 119 24.44 13.05 -13.38
CA TYR A 119 23.40 13.17 -12.36
C TYR A 119 23.95 13.82 -11.08
N ASP A 120 23.13 14.64 -10.42
CA ASP A 120 23.44 15.18 -9.10
C ASP A 120 23.20 14.11 -8.01
N HIS A 121 24.28 13.65 -7.40
CA HIS A 121 24.28 12.65 -6.35
C HIS A 121 24.20 13.22 -4.91
N SER A 122 23.93 14.52 -4.77
CA SER A 122 23.81 15.18 -3.45
C SER A 122 22.72 14.57 -2.57
N THR A 123 21.57 14.23 -3.18
CA THR A 123 20.38 13.73 -2.48
C THR A 123 20.31 12.20 -2.50
N PHE A 124 20.55 11.57 -3.66
CA PHE A 124 20.50 10.13 -3.85
C PHE A 124 21.81 9.63 -4.43
N THR A 125 22.35 8.52 -3.93
CA THR A 125 23.60 7.96 -4.47
C THR A 125 23.37 7.23 -5.78
N SER A 126 22.25 6.53 -5.92
CA SER A 126 21.80 5.89 -7.16
C SER A 126 20.29 5.72 -7.12
N THR A 127 19.64 5.87 -8.27
CA THR A 127 18.21 5.61 -8.46
C THR A 127 17.97 4.72 -9.67
N ILE A 128 16.77 4.15 -9.77
CA ILE A 128 16.27 3.43 -10.96
C ILE A 128 16.41 4.29 -12.23
N VAL A 129 16.25 5.61 -12.09
CA VAL A 129 16.35 6.55 -13.21
C VAL A 129 17.80 6.69 -13.66
N THR A 130 18.76 6.80 -12.72
CA THR A 130 20.19 6.92 -13.05
C THR A 130 20.83 5.62 -13.52
N GLU A 131 20.21 4.46 -13.23
CA GLU A 131 20.72 3.16 -13.65
C GLU A 131 20.41 2.83 -15.12
N TRP A 132 19.28 3.32 -15.63
CA TRP A 132 18.78 3.03 -16.97
C TRP A 132 18.49 4.30 -17.80
N ASP A 133 19.02 5.45 -17.38
CA ASP A 133 18.89 6.75 -18.03
C ASP A 133 17.45 7.08 -18.46
N LEU A 134 16.50 6.97 -17.52
CA LEU A 134 15.06 7.15 -17.77
C LEU A 134 14.66 8.63 -17.77
N VAL A 135 15.41 9.46 -18.48
CA VAL A 135 15.21 10.90 -18.62
C VAL A 135 14.93 11.28 -20.07
N CYS A 136 14.47 12.52 -20.30
CA CYS A 136 14.29 13.08 -21.63
C CYS A 136 13.41 12.19 -22.55
N ASP A 137 13.94 11.63 -23.64
CA ASP A 137 13.18 10.77 -24.56
C ASP A 137 12.61 9.52 -23.87
N HIS A 138 13.30 9.02 -22.84
CA HIS A 138 12.91 7.84 -22.07
C HIS A 138 12.11 8.17 -20.81
N GLN A 139 11.77 9.45 -20.56
CA GLN A 139 11.03 9.85 -19.36
C GLN A 139 9.67 9.16 -19.20
N GLY A 140 9.05 8.75 -20.31
CA GLY A 140 7.77 8.03 -20.32
C GLY A 140 7.85 6.59 -19.76
N LEU A 141 9.05 6.01 -19.68
CA LEU A 141 9.25 4.65 -19.19
C LEU A 141 9.05 4.53 -17.68
N LYS A 142 9.41 5.57 -16.91
CA LYS A 142 9.17 5.61 -15.46
C LYS A 142 7.67 5.47 -15.11
N PRO A 143 6.75 6.34 -15.60
CA PRO A 143 5.33 6.19 -15.30
C PRO A 143 4.73 4.91 -15.92
N LEU A 144 5.27 4.41 -17.04
CA LEU A 144 4.91 3.10 -17.58
C LEU A 144 5.22 1.97 -16.59
N GLY A 145 6.40 1.98 -15.97
CA GLY A 145 6.78 1.03 -14.91
C GLY A 145 5.79 1.00 -13.74
N GLN A 146 5.39 2.17 -13.26
CA GLN A 146 4.37 2.30 -12.21
C GLN A 146 3.00 1.77 -12.68
N SER A 147 2.65 2.00 -13.94
CA SER A 147 1.39 1.52 -14.52
C SER A 147 1.37 -0.01 -14.63
N ILE A 148 2.51 -0.61 -15.01
CA ILE A 148 2.71 -2.07 -15.02
C ILE A 148 2.58 -2.64 -13.60
N TYR A 149 3.17 -1.99 -12.60
CA TYR A 149 3.01 -2.39 -11.20
C TYR A 149 1.53 -2.37 -10.77
N MET A 150 0.78 -1.32 -11.09
CA MET A 150 -0.65 -1.23 -10.76
C MET A 150 -1.50 -2.27 -11.51
N ALA A 151 -1.17 -2.58 -12.76
CA ALA A 151 -1.80 -3.67 -13.50
C ALA A 151 -1.58 -5.03 -12.81
N GLY A 152 -0.36 -5.28 -12.30
CA GLY A 152 -0.05 -6.46 -11.50
C GLY A 152 -0.88 -6.56 -10.22
N ALA A 153 -1.04 -5.44 -9.51
CA ALA A 153 -1.89 -5.39 -8.32
C ALA A 153 -3.36 -5.73 -8.63
N MET A 154 -3.91 -5.20 -9.73
CA MET A 154 -5.28 -5.50 -10.19
C MET A 154 -5.46 -6.99 -10.53
N VAL A 155 -4.52 -7.57 -11.30
CA VAL A 155 -4.53 -9.01 -11.62
C VAL A 155 -4.44 -9.83 -10.33
N GLY A 156 -3.60 -9.42 -9.38
CA GLY A 156 -3.46 -10.07 -8.08
C GLY A 156 -4.75 -10.13 -7.28
N CYS A 157 -5.52 -9.04 -7.22
CA CYS A 157 -6.81 -9.03 -6.53
C CYS A 157 -7.78 -10.09 -7.09
N ILE A 158 -7.82 -10.25 -8.42
CA ILE A 158 -8.71 -11.21 -9.09
C ILE A 158 -8.23 -12.65 -8.88
N VAL A 159 -6.96 -12.91 -9.22
CA VAL A 159 -6.37 -14.26 -9.15
C VAL A 159 -6.36 -14.77 -7.71
N CYS A 160 -5.92 -13.94 -6.76
CA CYS A 160 -5.83 -14.36 -5.38
C CYS A 160 -7.18 -14.42 -4.68
N GLY A 161 -8.18 -13.62 -5.09
CA GLY A 161 -9.56 -13.80 -4.64
C GLY A 161 -10.06 -15.22 -4.93
N PHE A 162 -9.80 -15.72 -6.14
CA PHE A 162 -10.13 -17.10 -6.52
C PHE A 162 -9.28 -18.14 -5.79
N LEU A 163 -7.96 -17.97 -5.77
CA LEU A 163 -7.04 -18.90 -5.11
C LEU A 163 -7.34 -19.02 -3.61
N SER A 164 -7.66 -17.90 -2.96
CA SER A 164 -7.92 -17.88 -1.52
C SER A 164 -9.23 -18.56 -1.16
N HIS A 165 -10.25 -18.47 -2.02
CA HIS A 165 -11.47 -19.25 -1.84
C HIS A 165 -11.22 -20.76 -2.02
N ARG A 166 -10.36 -21.15 -2.99
CA ARG A 166 -10.10 -22.57 -3.30
C ARG A 166 -9.13 -23.25 -2.34
N PHE A 167 -8.04 -22.58 -1.98
CA PHE A 167 -6.92 -23.16 -1.23
C PHE A 167 -6.87 -22.75 0.24
N GLY A 168 -7.65 -21.75 0.66
CA GLY A 168 -7.60 -21.18 2.01
C GLY A 168 -6.92 -19.81 2.03
N ARG A 169 -7.09 -19.08 3.13
CA ARG A 169 -6.58 -17.72 3.32
C ARG A 169 -5.10 -17.75 3.68
N LYS A 170 -4.73 -18.61 4.64
CA LYS A 170 -3.36 -18.75 5.15
C LYS A 170 -2.33 -19.18 4.10
N PRO A 171 -2.51 -20.26 3.30
CA PRO A 171 -1.49 -20.70 2.36
C PRO A 171 -1.30 -19.70 1.22
N VAL A 172 -2.36 -18.99 0.82
CA VAL A 172 -2.24 -17.91 -0.17
C VAL A 172 -1.45 -16.74 0.40
N LEU A 173 -1.77 -16.28 1.62
CA LEU A 173 -1.01 -15.25 2.32
C LEU A 173 0.49 -15.61 2.40
N SER A 174 0.78 -16.80 2.91
CA SER A 174 2.15 -17.29 3.13
C SER A 174 2.94 -17.39 1.82
N ARG A 175 2.36 -17.99 0.76
CA ARG A 175 3.01 -18.09 -0.56
C ARG A 175 3.22 -16.72 -1.21
N CYS A 176 2.28 -15.80 -1.04
CA CYS A 176 2.42 -14.44 -1.56
C CYS A 176 3.53 -13.66 -0.84
N CYS A 177 3.73 -13.85 0.47
CA CYS A 177 4.87 -13.26 1.18
C CYS A 177 6.22 -13.69 0.58
N VAL A 178 6.38 -15.00 0.29
CA VAL A 178 7.58 -15.51 -0.38
C VAL A 178 7.71 -14.96 -1.79
N LEU A 179 6.61 -14.93 -2.56
CA LEU A 179 6.61 -14.37 -3.91
C LEU A 179 7.08 -12.93 -3.92
N VAL A 180 6.56 -12.08 -3.03
CA VAL A 180 6.97 -10.67 -2.90
C VAL A 180 8.44 -10.59 -2.50
N ALA A 181 8.88 -11.32 -1.47
CA ALA A 181 10.26 -11.28 -1.02
C ALA A 181 11.25 -11.64 -2.14
N VAL A 182 11.01 -12.75 -2.85
CA VAL A 182 11.90 -13.23 -3.91
C VAL A 182 11.89 -12.30 -5.12
N THR A 183 10.71 -11.91 -5.60
CA THR A 183 10.60 -11.06 -6.80
C THR A 183 11.14 -9.67 -6.55
N SER A 184 10.87 -9.08 -5.38
CA SER A 184 11.35 -7.75 -5.00
C SER A 184 12.84 -7.71 -4.65
N ILE A 185 13.49 -8.82 -4.28
CA ILE A 185 14.96 -8.88 -4.15
C ILE A 185 15.61 -9.07 -5.52
N SER A 186 14.98 -9.88 -6.38
CA SER A 186 15.47 -10.13 -7.74
C SER A 186 15.53 -8.87 -8.61
N THR A 187 14.74 -7.83 -8.30
CA THR A 187 14.78 -6.54 -9.02
C THR A 187 16.14 -5.84 -8.90
N ILE A 188 16.90 -6.08 -7.82
CA ILE A 188 18.22 -5.51 -7.59
C ILE A 188 19.24 -6.00 -8.63
N ALA A 189 19.08 -7.26 -9.05
CA ALA A 189 19.94 -7.92 -10.03
C ALA A 189 19.39 -7.79 -11.47
N ALA A 190 18.35 -6.99 -11.70
CA ALA A 190 17.78 -6.82 -13.02
C ALA A 190 18.78 -6.12 -13.95
N PRO A 191 19.16 -6.73 -15.09
CA PRO A 191 20.14 -6.12 -16.00
C PRO A 191 19.52 -5.07 -16.92
N ARG A 192 18.19 -5.09 -17.10
CA ARG A 192 17.46 -4.22 -18.03
C ARG A 192 16.14 -3.78 -17.41
N PHE A 193 15.71 -2.56 -17.75
CA PHE A 193 14.45 -1.98 -17.26
C PHE A 193 13.19 -2.85 -17.49
N PRO A 194 12.97 -3.52 -18.64
CA PRO A 194 11.80 -4.38 -18.82
C PRO A 194 11.77 -5.59 -17.87
N VAL A 195 12.94 -6.16 -17.54
CA VAL A 195 13.04 -7.26 -16.57
C VAL A 195 12.66 -6.76 -15.18
N TYR A 196 13.14 -5.57 -14.82
CA TYR A 196 12.73 -4.89 -13.59
C TYR A 196 11.20 -4.70 -13.54
N CYS A 197 10.57 -4.20 -14.61
CA CYS A 197 9.11 -4.02 -14.67
C CYS A 197 8.35 -5.35 -14.53
N GLY A 198 8.82 -6.43 -15.16
CA GLY A 198 8.21 -7.77 -15.03
C GLY A 198 8.27 -8.32 -13.62
N LEU A 199 9.41 -8.16 -12.94
CA LEU A 199 9.56 -8.56 -11.53
C LEU A 199 8.67 -7.70 -10.61
N ARG A 200 8.58 -6.39 -10.87
CA ARG A 200 7.67 -5.49 -10.15
C ARG A 200 6.21 -5.87 -10.34
N PHE A 201 5.78 -6.25 -11.55
CA PHE A 201 4.44 -6.78 -11.81
C PHE A 201 4.12 -8.01 -10.94
N LEU A 202 5.05 -8.98 -10.88
CA LEU A 202 4.88 -10.18 -10.05
C LEU A 202 4.86 -9.85 -8.55
N SER A 203 5.68 -8.90 -8.10
CA SER A 203 5.67 -8.43 -6.72
C SER A 203 4.33 -7.76 -6.37
N ALA A 204 3.76 -6.97 -7.28
CA ALA A 204 2.48 -6.30 -7.07
C ALA A 204 1.31 -7.28 -6.96
N LEU A 205 1.34 -8.35 -7.75
CA LEU A 205 0.37 -9.45 -7.69
C LEU A 205 0.38 -10.09 -6.29
N GLY A 206 1.56 -10.38 -5.76
CA GLY A 206 1.71 -10.90 -4.40
C GLY A 206 1.29 -9.89 -3.33
N LEU A 207 1.66 -8.62 -3.47
CA LEU A 207 1.40 -7.59 -2.46
C LEU A 207 -0.10 -7.30 -2.28
N SER A 208 -0.85 -7.19 -3.39
CA SER A 208 -2.30 -6.95 -3.32
C SER A 208 -3.04 -8.14 -2.69
N SER A 209 -2.57 -9.35 -2.97
CA SER A 209 -3.05 -10.57 -2.32
C SER A 209 -2.82 -10.58 -0.81
N ILE A 210 -1.62 -10.18 -0.36
CA ILE A 210 -1.30 -10.09 1.07
C ILE A 210 -2.30 -9.17 1.76
N LEU A 211 -2.53 -7.96 1.23
CA LEU A 211 -3.47 -6.99 1.80
C LEU A 211 -4.89 -7.56 1.92
N LEU A 212 -5.38 -8.21 0.86
CA LEU A 212 -6.74 -8.74 0.83
C LEU A 212 -6.90 -9.92 1.80
N THR A 213 -5.96 -10.87 1.76
CA THR A 213 -6.03 -12.09 2.58
C THR A 213 -5.76 -11.82 4.05
N SER A 214 -4.90 -10.85 4.38
CA SER A 214 -4.67 -10.43 5.77
C SER A 214 -5.92 -9.77 6.37
N ALA A 215 -6.59 -8.90 5.62
CA ALA A 215 -7.83 -8.27 6.05
C ALA A 215 -8.95 -9.30 6.25
N MET A 216 -9.12 -10.24 5.31
CA MET A 216 -10.11 -11.31 5.43
C MET A 216 -9.83 -12.21 6.64
N LEU A 217 -8.59 -12.67 6.81
CA LEU A 217 -8.24 -13.57 7.92
C LEU A 217 -8.41 -12.88 9.29
N MET A 218 -8.21 -11.56 9.36
CA MET A 218 -8.49 -10.79 10.56
C MET A 218 -10.01 -10.70 10.82
N VAL A 219 -10.82 -10.38 9.81
CA VAL A 219 -12.29 -10.27 9.95
C VAL A 219 -12.94 -11.61 10.35
N GLU A 220 -12.45 -12.71 9.78
CA GLU A 220 -13.01 -14.05 10.01
C GLU A 220 -12.74 -14.59 11.43
N TRP A 221 -11.72 -14.05 12.13
CA TRP A 221 -11.35 -14.43 13.50
C TRP A 221 -11.67 -13.36 14.55
N THR A 222 -12.32 -12.25 14.16
CA THR A 222 -12.77 -11.20 15.07
C THR A 222 -14.28 -11.25 15.28
N THR A 223 -14.68 -11.06 16.54
CA THR A 223 -16.10 -10.93 16.89
C THR A 223 -16.68 -9.65 16.31
N THR A 224 -17.99 -9.64 16.06
CA THR A 224 -18.66 -8.47 15.47
C THR A 224 -18.48 -7.20 16.31
N SER A 225 -18.49 -7.33 17.64
CA SER A 225 -18.34 -6.19 18.58
C SER A 225 -16.97 -5.52 18.50
N THR A 226 -15.89 -6.27 18.25
CA THR A 226 -14.51 -5.75 18.19
C THR A 226 -14.02 -5.49 16.77
N ARG A 227 -14.80 -5.88 15.76
CA ARG A 227 -14.42 -5.81 14.35
C ARG A 227 -14.12 -4.39 13.89
N ALA A 228 -14.93 -3.40 14.29
CA ALA A 228 -14.73 -2.02 13.88
C ALA A 228 -13.38 -1.47 14.38
N VAL A 229 -13.09 -1.64 15.67
CA VAL A 229 -11.83 -1.23 16.29
C VAL A 229 -10.65 -1.96 15.65
N THR A 230 -10.77 -3.27 15.42
CA THR A 230 -9.67 -4.05 14.84
C THR A 230 -9.40 -3.67 13.38
N MET A 231 -10.44 -3.36 12.60
CA MET A 231 -10.30 -2.84 11.24
C MET A 231 -9.70 -1.43 11.23
N ALA A 232 -10.03 -0.59 12.20
CA ALA A 232 -9.41 0.72 12.36
C ALA A 232 -7.90 0.60 12.67
N ILE A 233 -7.51 -0.32 13.57
CA ILE A 233 -6.10 -0.62 13.85
C ILE A 233 -5.39 -1.13 12.59
N LEU A 234 -6.03 -1.99 11.79
CA LEU A 234 -5.49 -2.47 10.52
C LEU A 234 -5.31 -1.33 9.50
N GLY A 235 -6.12 -0.27 9.61
CA GLY A 235 -6.03 0.98 8.84
C GLY A 235 -4.82 1.86 9.16
N SER A 236 -3.97 1.48 10.11
CA SER A 236 -2.72 2.17 10.48
C SER A 236 -1.62 2.10 9.39
N THR A 237 -1.96 1.73 8.15
CA THR A 237 -1.05 1.64 7.00
C THR A 237 -0.30 2.94 6.71
N TYR A 238 -0.85 4.09 7.08
CA TYR A 238 -0.21 5.40 6.90
C TYR A 238 1.06 5.57 7.73
N ILE A 239 1.14 4.96 8.92
CA ILE A 239 2.38 4.95 9.74
C ILE A 239 3.51 4.29 8.94
N GLY A 240 3.19 3.19 8.25
CA GLY A 240 4.12 2.50 7.37
C GLY A 240 4.62 3.37 6.23
N GLN A 241 3.71 4.09 5.54
CA GLN A 241 4.08 4.99 4.45
C GLN A 241 5.03 6.11 4.91
N MET A 242 4.79 6.70 6.09
CA MET A 242 5.67 7.72 6.66
C MET A 242 7.05 7.16 7.00
N ALA A 243 7.09 5.95 7.58
CA ALA A 243 8.34 5.29 7.98
C ALA A 243 9.28 5.01 6.80
N VAL A 244 8.73 4.77 5.59
CA VAL A 244 9.54 4.58 4.37
C VAL A 244 10.34 5.82 4.03
N GLY A 245 9.79 7.02 4.23
CA GLY A 245 10.53 8.27 4.00
C GLY A 245 11.74 8.39 4.92
N GLY A 246 11.60 7.98 6.19
CA GLY A 246 12.71 7.91 7.13
C GLY A 246 13.76 6.86 6.72
N LEU A 247 13.33 5.69 6.25
CA LEU A 247 14.23 4.65 5.75
C LEU A 247 14.95 5.07 4.46
N ALA A 248 14.28 5.77 3.55
CA ALA A 248 14.87 6.29 2.31
C ALA A 248 15.85 7.45 2.58
N PHE A 249 15.67 8.19 3.67
CA PHE A 249 16.62 9.22 4.09
C PHE A 249 17.94 8.61 4.56
N THR A 250 17.89 7.48 5.27
CA THR A 250 19.10 6.78 5.73
C THR A 250 19.74 5.93 4.61
N LEU A 251 18.92 5.26 3.80
CA LEU A 251 19.35 4.42 2.68
C LEU A 251 19.13 5.17 1.35
N ARG A 252 20.15 5.92 0.94
CA ARG A 252 20.13 6.76 -0.28
C ARG A 252 20.37 5.98 -1.58
N ASP A 253 20.79 4.73 -1.47
CA ASP A 253 20.97 3.82 -2.62
C ASP A 253 19.72 2.96 -2.81
N TRP A 254 19.18 2.95 -4.03
CA TRP A 254 17.92 2.27 -4.31
C TRP A 254 17.98 0.75 -4.11
N ARG A 255 19.14 0.11 -4.33
CA ARG A 255 19.31 -1.33 -4.16
C ARG A 255 19.27 -1.72 -2.69
N THR A 256 20.00 -1.00 -1.85
CA THR A 256 19.98 -1.22 -0.39
C THR A 256 18.61 -0.92 0.21
N LEU A 257 17.94 0.14 -0.25
CA LEU A 257 16.58 0.48 0.17
C LEU A 257 15.59 -0.63 -0.22
N GLN A 258 15.66 -1.12 -1.46
CA GLN A 258 14.81 -2.21 -1.93
C GLN A 258 15.03 -3.49 -1.10
N LEU A 259 16.29 -3.83 -0.80
CA LEU A 259 16.64 -4.98 0.04
C LEU A 259 16.06 -4.85 1.44
N ALA A 260 16.25 -3.70 2.09
CA ALA A 260 15.75 -3.43 3.44
C ALA A 260 14.22 -3.54 3.53
N VAL A 261 13.51 -3.10 2.48
CA VAL A 261 12.05 -3.18 2.38
C VAL A 261 11.56 -4.60 2.08
N SER A 262 12.36 -5.42 1.37
CA SER A 262 12.00 -6.79 0.98
C SER A 262 12.29 -7.86 2.03
N VAL A 263 13.41 -7.77 2.75
CA VAL A 263 13.84 -8.82 3.68
C VAL A 263 12.79 -9.15 4.75
N PRO A 264 12.07 -8.17 5.35
CA PRO A 264 11.10 -8.50 6.39
C PRO A 264 9.87 -9.26 5.88
N PHE A 265 9.63 -9.35 4.57
CA PHE A 265 8.62 -10.26 4.03
C PHE A 265 8.96 -11.73 4.28
N PHE A 266 10.24 -12.11 4.42
CA PHE A 266 10.61 -13.46 4.89
C PHE A 266 10.24 -13.68 6.35
N VAL A 267 10.42 -12.66 7.20
CA VAL A 267 10.02 -12.75 8.62
C VAL A 267 8.50 -12.85 8.74
N ILE A 268 7.77 -12.02 8.00
CA ILE A 268 6.30 -12.07 7.86
C ILE A 268 5.85 -13.44 7.35
N PHE A 269 6.55 -14.02 6.38
CA PHE A 269 6.28 -15.39 5.92
C PHE A 269 6.40 -16.41 7.06
N LEU A 270 7.49 -16.39 7.83
CA LEU A 270 7.68 -17.29 8.97
C LEU A 270 6.60 -17.12 10.05
N ILE A 271 6.17 -15.88 10.29
CA ILE A 271 5.07 -15.57 11.23
C ILE A 271 3.73 -16.07 10.66
N SER A 272 3.45 -15.84 9.37
CA SER A 272 2.20 -16.25 8.71
C SER A 272 2.00 -17.78 8.75
N TRP A 273 3.09 -18.54 8.74
CA TRP A 273 3.05 -19.99 8.86
C TRP A 273 2.47 -20.46 10.20
N ARG A 274 2.62 -19.66 11.27
CA ARG A 274 2.11 -19.95 12.61
C ARG A 274 0.65 -19.57 12.82
N LEU A 275 0.07 -18.74 11.95
CA LEU A 275 -1.34 -18.35 12.04
C LEU A 275 -2.26 -19.57 11.82
N PRO A 276 -3.40 -19.67 12.53
CA PRO A 276 -4.41 -20.66 12.19
C PRO A 276 -5.12 -20.29 10.89
N GLU A 277 -5.59 -21.30 10.17
CA GLU A 277 -6.45 -21.10 9.01
C GLU A 277 -7.87 -20.74 9.47
N SER A 278 -8.64 -20.05 8.63
CA SER A 278 -10.03 -19.71 8.93
C SER A 278 -10.91 -20.94 9.21
N ALA A 279 -11.46 -20.99 10.42
CA ALA A 279 -12.44 -22.02 10.77
C ALA A 279 -13.72 -21.89 9.94
N GLN A 280 -14.14 -20.67 9.58
CA GLN A 280 -15.28 -20.45 8.67
C GLN A 280 -15.06 -21.08 7.30
N TRP A 281 -13.87 -20.89 6.72
CA TRP A 281 -13.51 -21.48 5.44
C TRP A 281 -13.55 -23.02 5.49
N HIS A 282 -13.02 -23.62 6.56
CA HIS A 282 -13.04 -25.08 6.73
C HIS A 282 -14.48 -25.64 6.76
N VAL A 283 -15.40 -24.97 7.45
CA VAL A 283 -16.80 -25.42 7.46
C VAL A 283 -17.43 -25.26 6.08
N ILE A 284 -17.19 -24.14 5.42
CA ILE A 284 -17.68 -23.87 4.06
C ILE A 284 -17.21 -24.93 3.05
N VAL A 285 -15.97 -25.40 3.17
CA VAL A 285 -15.37 -26.42 2.28
C VAL A 285 -15.84 -27.84 2.63
N GLY A 286 -16.59 -28.02 3.72
CA GLY A 286 -17.10 -29.32 4.16
C GLY A 286 -16.09 -30.13 4.97
N LYS A 287 -15.17 -29.47 5.69
CA LYS A 287 -14.18 -30.10 6.57
C LYS A 287 -14.41 -29.69 8.04
N PRO A 288 -15.52 -30.13 8.67
CA PRO A 288 -15.90 -29.69 10.02
C PRO A 288 -14.89 -30.13 11.09
N ASP A 289 -14.24 -31.28 10.94
CA ASP A 289 -13.24 -31.76 11.91
C ASP A 289 -12.03 -30.82 12.01
N GLN A 290 -11.59 -30.29 10.86
CA GLN A 290 -10.48 -29.33 10.81
C GLN A 290 -10.88 -27.99 11.40
N ALA A 291 -12.09 -27.50 11.10
CA ALA A 291 -12.63 -26.29 11.73
C ALA A 291 -12.69 -26.42 13.26
N LEU A 292 -13.17 -27.57 13.77
CA LEU A 292 -13.23 -27.84 15.20
C LEU A 292 -11.83 -27.89 15.82
N GLN A 293 -10.85 -28.46 15.11
CA GLN A 293 -9.47 -28.49 15.58
C GLN A 293 -8.89 -27.07 15.73
N GLU A 294 -9.13 -26.18 14.76
CA GLU A 294 -8.69 -24.78 14.84
C GLU A 294 -9.39 -24.03 15.98
N LEU A 295 -10.71 -24.18 16.15
CA LEU A 295 -11.45 -23.59 17.28
C LEU A 295 -10.94 -24.08 18.64
N LYS A 296 -10.64 -25.38 18.76
CA LYS A 296 -10.07 -25.96 20.00
C LYS A 296 -8.65 -25.45 20.27
N LYS A 297 -7.85 -25.15 19.24
CA LYS A 297 -6.53 -24.50 19.41
C LYS A 297 -6.71 -23.08 19.95
N VAL A 298 -7.65 -22.31 19.41
CA VAL A 298 -7.94 -20.95 19.87
C VAL A 298 -8.46 -20.95 21.31
N ALA A 299 -9.43 -21.79 21.63
CA ALA A 299 -9.94 -21.95 23.00
C ALA A 299 -8.83 -22.34 24.00
N LYS A 300 -7.86 -23.16 23.57
CA LYS A 300 -6.68 -23.51 24.39
C LYS A 300 -5.79 -22.31 24.65
N ILE A 301 -5.50 -21.49 23.62
CA ILE A 301 -4.66 -20.29 23.75
C ILE A 301 -5.33 -19.24 24.66
N ASN A 302 -6.65 -19.12 24.56
CA ASN A 302 -7.45 -18.22 25.39
C ASN A 302 -7.72 -18.76 26.81
N GLY A 303 -7.29 -19.98 27.13
CA GLY A 303 -7.48 -20.57 28.47
C GLY A 303 -8.89 -21.12 28.75
N HIS A 304 -9.81 -21.10 27.78
CA HIS A 304 -11.18 -21.60 27.92
C HIS A 304 -11.26 -23.13 27.78
N LYS A 305 -10.82 -23.86 28.82
CA LYS A 305 -10.80 -25.33 28.86
C LYS A 305 -12.19 -25.97 28.76
N GLU A 306 -13.24 -25.33 29.29
CA GLU A 306 -14.61 -25.83 29.23
C GLU A 306 -15.25 -25.68 27.85
N ALA A 307 -14.94 -24.58 27.14
CA ALA A 307 -15.31 -24.40 25.74
C ALA A 307 -14.78 -25.53 24.84
N ARG A 308 -13.56 -26.02 25.14
CA ARG A 308 -12.96 -27.14 24.40
C ARG A 308 -13.74 -28.46 24.54
N LYS A 309 -14.43 -28.66 25.66
CA LYS A 309 -15.26 -29.86 25.92
C LYS A 309 -16.65 -29.72 25.31
N THR A 310 -17.23 -28.53 25.37
CA THR A 310 -18.58 -28.23 24.83
C THR A 310 -18.59 -28.12 23.30
N LEU A 311 -17.48 -27.70 22.68
CA LEU A 311 -17.32 -27.70 21.23
C LEU A 311 -17.17 -29.14 20.69
N THR A 312 -18.29 -29.69 20.21
CA THR A 312 -18.36 -30.97 19.48
C THR A 312 -18.65 -30.73 18.00
N THR A 313 -18.37 -31.75 17.18
CA THR A 313 -18.71 -31.75 15.75
C THR A 313 -20.21 -31.56 15.53
N GLU A 314 -21.04 -32.13 16.41
CA GLU A 314 -22.50 -31.99 16.39
C GLU A 314 -22.94 -30.54 16.57
N VAL A 315 -22.41 -29.83 17.58
CA VAL A 315 -22.71 -28.40 17.82
C VAL A 315 -22.28 -27.55 16.63
N LEU A 316 -21.08 -27.81 16.08
CA LEU A 316 -20.58 -27.08 14.91
C LEU A 316 -21.47 -27.31 13.68
N MET A 317 -21.87 -28.56 13.43
CA MET A 317 -22.72 -28.92 12.30
C MET A 317 -24.14 -28.38 12.46
N SER A 318 -24.74 -28.45 13.66
CA SER A 318 -26.07 -27.91 13.91
C SER A 318 -26.12 -26.40 13.71
N SER A 319 -25.10 -25.67 14.19
CA SER A 319 -25.00 -24.22 14.03
C SER A 319 -24.75 -23.80 12.57
N MET A 320 -24.20 -24.69 11.73
CA MET A 320 -23.86 -24.36 10.34
C MET A 320 -24.69 -25.10 9.29
N GLN A 321 -25.67 -25.92 9.70
CA GLN A 321 -26.62 -26.65 8.85
C GLN A 321 -27.36 -25.68 7.90
N GLU A 322 -27.77 -24.51 8.39
CA GLU A 322 -28.43 -23.46 7.57
C GLU A 322 -27.50 -22.91 6.47
N VAL A 323 -26.21 -22.76 6.78
CA VAL A 323 -25.20 -22.22 5.87
C VAL A 323 -24.78 -23.27 4.83
N ALA A 324 -24.73 -24.56 5.21
CA ALA A 324 -24.41 -25.67 4.32
C ALA A 324 -25.56 -25.98 3.34
N SER A 325 -26.81 -25.94 3.81
CA SER A 325 -28.01 -26.17 2.99
C SER A 325 -28.23 -25.07 1.94
N ALA A 326 -27.92 -23.81 2.27
CA ALA A 326 -28.04 -22.69 1.34
C ALA A 326 -27.04 -22.72 0.16
N LYS A 327 -26.06 -23.64 0.14
CA LYS A 327 -24.85 -23.54 -0.70
C LYS A 327 -24.67 -24.61 -1.75
N SER A 328 -25.64 -25.47 -2.03
CA SER A 328 -25.49 -26.45 -3.12
C SER A 328 -25.51 -25.73 -4.49
N ARG A 329 -24.32 -25.29 -4.93
CA ARG A 329 -23.97 -24.60 -6.20
C ARG A 329 -24.51 -23.18 -6.38
N GLN A 330 -23.86 -22.21 -5.74
CA GLN A 330 -23.91 -20.81 -6.19
C GLN A 330 -22.64 -20.48 -6.98
N SER A 331 -22.78 -20.13 -8.25
CA SER A 331 -21.71 -19.66 -9.12
C SER A 331 -21.49 -18.15 -8.94
N VAL A 332 -20.27 -17.65 -9.15
CA VAL A 332 -20.00 -16.19 -9.19
C VAL A 332 -20.86 -15.50 -10.25
N LEU A 333 -21.26 -16.25 -11.30
CA LEU A 333 -22.19 -15.77 -12.33
C LEU A 333 -23.59 -15.51 -11.78
N ASP A 334 -24.00 -16.15 -10.69
CA ASP A 334 -25.33 -15.97 -10.10
C ASP A 334 -25.47 -14.58 -9.46
N LEU A 335 -24.35 -13.98 -9.05
CA LEU A 335 -24.27 -12.57 -8.64
C LEU A 335 -24.77 -11.63 -9.75
N PHE A 336 -24.55 -12.02 -11.01
CA PHE A 336 -24.99 -11.31 -12.20
C PHE A 336 -26.27 -11.86 -12.81
N ARG A 337 -26.82 -12.99 -12.35
CA ARG A 337 -28.08 -13.53 -12.88
C ARG A 337 -29.28 -13.16 -12.03
N LEU A 338 -29.10 -13.08 -10.72
CA LEU A 338 -30.17 -12.75 -9.77
C LEU A 338 -30.32 -11.22 -9.64
N PRO A 339 -31.46 -10.62 -10.04
CA PRO A 339 -31.64 -9.16 -10.07
C PRO A 339 -31.47 -8.51 -8.69
N VAL A 340 -31.88 -9.21 -7.61
CA VAL A 340 -31.71 -8.73 -6.23
C VAL A 340 -30.23 -8.71 -5.82
N LEU A 341 -29.46 -9.76 -6.16
CA LEU A 341 -28.03 -9.81 -5.85
C LEU A 341 -27.23 -8.83 -6.71
N ARG A 342 -27.62 -8.64 -7.97
CA ARG A 342 -27.06 -7.60 -8.85
C ARG A 342 -27.22 -6.21 -8.25
N TRP A 343 -28.44 -5.86 -7.86
CA TRP A 343 -28.73 -4.56 -7.26
C TRP A 343 -27.90 -4.32 -5.99
N ARG A 344 -27.83 -5.30 -5.09
CA ARG A 344 -27.01 -5.20 -3.86
C ARG A 344 -25.53 -5.06 -4.16
N THR A 345 -25.01 -5.87 -5.09
CA THR A 345 -23.60 -5.83 -5.49
C THR A 345 -23.26 -4.49 -6.13
N CYS A 346 -24.09 -3.98 -7.04
CA CYS A 346 -23.90 -2.67 -7.66
C CYS A 346 -23.90 -1.55 -6.62
N ASN A 347 -24.85 -1.54 -5.67
CA ASN A 347 -24.87 -0.52 -4.61
C ASN A 347 -23.60 -0.57 -3.75
N LEU A 348 -23.17 -1.76 -3.32
CA LEU A 348 -21.94 -1.91 -2.54
C LEU A 348 -20.70 -1.47 -3.32
N LEU A 349 -20.63 -1.79 -4.62
CA LEU A 349 -19.54 -1.33 -5.49
C LEU A 349 -19.55 0.20 -5.64
N VAL A 350 -20.71 0.81 -5.86
CA VAL A 350 -20.85 2.26 -5.99
C VAL A 350 -20.44 2.95 -4.69
N VAL A 351 -20.95 2.50 -3.54
CA VAL A 351 -20.56 3.05 -2.23
C VAL A 351 -19.06 2.93 -2.01
N LYS A 352 -18.47 1.78 -2.34
CA LYS A 352 -17.03 1.55 -2.20
C LYS A 352 -16.20 2.46 -3.12
N ILE A 353 -16.58 2.58 -4.40
CA ILE A 353 -15.90 3.44 -5.37
C ILE A 353 -15.98 4.90 -4.94
N ILE A 354 -17.15 5.36 -4.47
CA ILE A 354 -17.32 6.74 -3.98
C ILE A 354 -16.44 6.98 -2.74
N ALA A 355 -16.44 6.06 -1.78
CA ALA A 355 -15.65 6.20 -0.56
C ALA A 355 -14.13 6.21 -0.84
N GLU A 356 -13.63 5.27 -1.64
CA GLU A 356 -12.22 5.23 -2.03
C GLU A 356 -11.86 6.43 -2.91
N GLY A 357 -12.73 6.82 -3.85
CA GLY A 357 -12.54 7.99 -4.71
C GLY A 357 -12.43 9.30 -3.92
N PHE A 358 -13.26 9.46 -2.88
CA PHE A 358 -13.18 10.60 -1.97
C PHE A 358 -11.85 10.62 -1.22
N LEU A 359 -11.41 9.47 -0.69
CA LEU A 359 -10.14 9.34 0.02
C LEU A 359 -8.93 9.68 -0.89
N TYR A 360 -8.92 9.18 -2.13
CA TYR A 360 -7.87 9.51 -3.11
C TYR A 360 -7.89 10.99 -3.51
N SER A 361 -9.08 11.58 -3.64
CA SER A 361 -9.22 13.00 -3.96
C SER A 361 -8.68 13.88 -2.82
N ALA A 362 -8.96 13.52 -1.56
CA ALA A 362 -8.39 14.19 -0.40
C ALA A 362 -6.85 14.05 -0.35
N ALA A 363 -6.31 12.86 -0.64
CA ALA A 363 -4.88 12.65 -0.75
C ALA A 363 -4.23 13.50 -1.87
N ARG A 364 -4.93 13.68 -3.00
CA ARG A 364 -4.49 14.55 -4.10
C ARG A 364 -4.43 16.02 -3.70
N LEU A 365 -5.40 16.51 -2.92
CA LEU A 365 -5.31 17.86 -2.35
C LEU A 365 -4.03 18.02 -1.52
N GLY A 366 -3.70 17.02 -0.70
CA GLY A 366 -2.42 16.98 0.03
C GLY A 366 -1.19 17.08 -0.90
N SER A 367 -1.20 16.35 -2.03
CA SER A 367 -0.11 16.42 -3.01
C SER A 367 0.02 17.78 -3.71
N VAL A 368 -1.10 18.47 -3.97
CA VAL A 368 -1.11 19.82 -4.56
C VAL A 368 -0.63 20.86 -3.55
N MET A 369 -0.97 20.69 -2.27
CA MET A 369 -0.51 21.57 -1.19
C MET A 369 0.99 21.39 -0.89
N GLY A 370 1.59 20.23 -1.17
CA GLY A 370 2.98 19.91 -0.87
C GLY A 370 4.00 20.95 -1.38
N PRO A 371 4.03 21.26 -2.71
CA PRO A 371 4.91 22.29 -3.25
C PRO A 371 4.69 23.68 -2.64
N LEU A 372 3.43 24.05 -2.37
CA LEU A 372 3.09 25.33 -1.74
C LEU A 372 3.65 25.41 -0.32
N ILE A 373 3.47 24.35 0.47
CA ILE A 373 4.06 24.21 1.82
C ILE A 373 5.59 24.24 1.74
N ARG A 374 6.21 23.64 0.72
CA ARG A 374 7.65 23.70 0.55
C ARG A 374 8.13 25.11 0.18
N MET A 375 7.34 25.87 -0.57
CA MET A 375 7.68 27.24 -0.97
C MET A 375 7.68 28.20 0.22
N THR A 376 6.79 28.00 1.21
CA THR A 376 6.79 28.82 2.44
C THR A 376 8.05 28.65 3.31
N ARG A 377 8.86 27.61 3.07
CA ARG A 377 10.20 27.44 3.69
C ARG A 377 11.10 28.65 3.47
N GLN A 378 10.95 29.35 2.34
CA GLN A 378 11.73 30.54 2.01
C GLN A 378 11.42 31.74 2.93
N VAL A 379 10.22 31.77 3.50
CA VAL A 379 9.78 32.83 4.43
C VAL A 379 10.02 32.41 5.88
N LEU A 380 9.62 31.19 6.24
CA LEU A 380 9.82 30.64 7.58
C LEU A 380 10.23 29.15 7.51
N PRO A 381 11.50 28.82 7.83
CA PRO A 381 12.02 27.45 7.70
C PRO A 381 11.29 26.40 8.53
N LEU A 382 10.62 26.81 9.61
CA LEU A 382 9.91 25.92 10.55
C LEU A 382 8.46 25.62 10.13
N LEU A 383 7.89 26.37 9.19
CA LEU A 383 6.48 26.24 8.80
C LEU A 383 6.15 24.90 8.10
N PRO A 384 7.01 24.35 7.21
CA PRO A 384 6.76 23.04 6.62
C PRO A 384 6.71 21.88 7.62
N PRO A 385 7.69 21.68 8.53
CA PRO A 385 7.62 20.58 9.50
C PRO A 385 6.47 20.76 10.51
N LEU A 386 6.13 22.00 10.89
CA LEU A 386 4.99 22.27 11.78
C LEU A 386 3.65 21.96 11.11
N SER A 387 3.44 22.41 9.88
CA SER A 387 2.18 22.16 9.16
C SER A 387 1.99 20.67 8.87
N CYS A 388 3.04 19.97 8.44
CA CYS A 388 3.01 18.52 8.23
C CYS A 388 2.82 17.73 9.53
N GLY A 389 3.21 18.26 10.70
CA GLY A 389 3.03 17.59 12.00
C GLY A 389 1.71 17.89 12.70
N VAL A 390 1.31 19.16 12.76
CA VAL A 390 0.13 19.63 13.52
C VAL A 390 -1.17 19.23 12.83
N ILE A 391 -1.25 19.32 11.50
CA ILE A 391 -2.49 19.03 10.75
C ILE A 391 -2.93 17.57 10.94
N PRO A 392 -2.05 16.54 10.80
CA PRO A 392 -2.44 15.16 11.05
C PRO A 392 -2.82 14.89 12.52
N ILE A 393 -2.13 15.51 13.48
CA ILE A 393 -2.45 15.33 14.91
C ILE A 393 -3.83 15.93 15.22
N ALA A 394 -4.10 17.15 14.75
CA ALA A 394 -5.40 17.79 14.92
C ALA A 394 -6.52 16.99 14.23
N ALA A 395 -6.29 16.48 13.02
CA ALA A 395 -7.23 15.61 12.33
C ALA A 395 -7.49 14.31 13.11
N GLY A 396 -6.45 13.68 13.65
CA GLY A 396 -6.56 12.49 14.50
C GLY A 396 -7.35 12.75 15.78
N LEU A 397 -7.17 13.90 16.42
CA LEU A 397 -7.96 14.30 17.59
C LEU A 397 -9.44 14.53 17.23
N ILE A 398 -9.73 15.14 16.07
CA ILE A 398 -11.10 15.34 15.58
C ILE A 398 -11.80 13.99 15.36
N VAL A 399 -11.08 12.96 14.92
CA VAL A 399 -11.65 11.60 14.76
C VAL A 399 -12.15 11.03 16.08
N LEU A 400 -11.52 11.36 17.22
CA LEU A 400 -11.99 10.91 18.54
C LEU A 400 -13.33 11.56 18.95
N PHE A 401 -13.71 12.69 18.33
CA PHE A 401 -14.98 13.37 18.55
C PHE A 401 -16.06 12.92 17.56
N LEU A 402 -15.73 12.12 16.54
CA LEU A 402 -16.77 11.47 15.76
C LEU A 402 -17.62 10.64 16.72
N PRO A 403 -18.95 10.70 16.64
CA PRO A 403 -19.82 9.79 17.37
C PRO A 403 -19.54 8.40 16.79
N GLU A 404 -18.51 7.76 17.33
CA GLU A 404 -18.34 6.32 17.25
C GLU A 404 -19.69 5.72 17.63
N THR A 405 -20.09 4.64 16.97
CA THR A 405 -21.32 3.89 17.22
C THR A 405 -21.34 3.37 18.66
N ARG A 406 -21.43 4.27 19.63
CA ARG A 406 -21.27 4.03 21.07
C ARG A 406 -22.46 3.20 21.50
N GLY A 407 -22.20 1.91 21.71
CA GLY A 407 -23.14 0.96 22.29
C GLY A 407 -24.27 0.48 21.37
N LEU A 408 -24.31 0.90 20.11
CA LEU A 408 -25.31 0.42 19.15
C LEU A 408 -24.72 -0.70 18.30
N LEU A 409 -25.26 -1.91 18.46
CA LEU A 409 -25.04 -3.01 17.53
C LEU A 409 -25.45 -2.54 16.12
N LEU A 410 -24.48 -2.51 15.20
CA LEU A 410 -24.80 -2.30 13.79
C LEU A 410 -25.74 -3.42 13.35
N PRO A 411 -26.89 -3.10 12.75
CA PRO A 411 -27.79 -4.12 12.26
C PRO A 411 -27.16 -4.78 11.03
N ASP A 412 -26.70 -6.01 11.21
CA ASP A 412 -26.01 -6.80 10.20
C ASP A 412 -26.99 -7.42 9.17
N THR A 413 -28.29 -7.45 9.49
CA THR A 413 -29.34 -7.96 8.60
C THR A 413 -30.53 -7.01 8.47
N ILE A 414 -31.30 -7.18 7.39
CA ILE A 414 -32.57 -6.46 7.20
C ILE A 414 -33.55 -6.78 8.33
N GLN A 415 -33.50 -8.01 8.89
CA GLN A 415 -34.30 -8.38 10.05
C GLN A 415 -33.89 -7.63 11.33
N ASP A 416 -32.59 -7.35 11.52
CA ASP A 416 -32.13 -6.53 12.65
C ASP A 416 -32.57 -5.07 12.48
N LEU A 417 -32.52 -4.54 11.26
CA LEU A 417 -33.07 -3.21 10.92
C LEU A 417 -34.58 -3.16 11.15
N GLU A 418 -35.32 -4.18 10.74
CA GLU A 418 -36.77 -4.28 10.93
C GLU A 418 -37.13 -4.42 12.42
N ARG A 419 -36.35 -5.20 13.20
CA ARG A 419 -36.51 -5.30 14.65
C ARG A 419 -36.21 -3.98 15.36
N GLN A 420 -35.13 -3.29 15.00
CA GLN A 420 -34.78 -1.97 15.54
C GLN A 420 -35.85 -0.93 15.16
N ARG A 421 -36.35 -0.94 13.92
CA ARG A 421 -37.44 -0.07 13.46
C ARG A 421 -38.76 -0.36 14.17
N SER A 422 -39.06 -1.63 14.41
CA SER A 422 -40.26 -2.08 15.13
C SER A 422 -40.22 -1.73 16.62
N ALA A 423 -39.03 -1.81 17.23
CA ALA A 423 -38.79 -1.41 18.62
C ALA A 423 -38.89 0.11 18.79
N ALA A 424 -38.27 0.88 17.89
CA ALA A 424 -38.38 2.34 17.86
C ALA A 424 -39.82 2.81 17.63
N ALA A 425 -40.61 2.10 16.82
CA ALA A 425 -42.02 2.39 16.58
C ALA A 425 -42.95 2.06 17.78
N ARG A 426 -42.49 1.26 18.76
CA ARG A 426 -43.30 0.87 19.93
C ARG A 426 -43.09 1.74 21.18
N GLY A 427 -42.28 2.79 21.11
CA GLY A 427 -42.22 3.82 22.16
C GLY A 427 -41.77 3.35 23.56
N GLY A 428 -41.18 2.17 23.68
CA GLY A 428 -40.65 1.68 24.95
C GLY A 428 -39.19 2.06 25.12
N GLN A 429 -38.88 2.91 26.10
CA GLN A 429 -37.56 2.93 26.73
C GLN A 429 -37.25 1.51 27.22
N GLN A 430 -36.55 0.74 26.41
CA GLN A 430 -35.79 -0.37 26.93
C GLN A 430 -34.49 0.27 27.41
N GLU A 431 -34.27 0.27 28.72
CA GLU A 431 -32.92 0.26 29.26
C GLU A 431 -32.16 -0.76 28.42
N VAL A 432 -31.32 -0.25 27.53
CA VAL A 432 -30.23 -1.03 26.98
C VAL A 432 -29.51 -1.47 28.24
N VAL A 433 -29.61 -2.76 28.56
CA VAL A 433 -28.74 -3.38 29.55
C VAL A 433 -27.34 -3.17 28.99
N ILE A 434 -26.76 -2.04 29.36
CA ILE A 434 -25.34 -1.82 29.36
C ILE A 434 -24.88 -2.90 30.33
N ILE A 435 -24.50 -4.06 29.79
CA ILE A 435 -23.55 -4.89 30.50
C ILE A 435 -22.38 -3.94 30.63
N GLU A 436 -22.21 -3.38 31.83
CA GLU A 436 -20.96 -2.75 32.24
C GLU A 436 -19.90 -3.83 32.03
N SER A 437 -19.29 -3.85 30.84
CA SER A 437 -17.95 -4.37 30.70
C SER A 437 -17.11 -3.40 31.49
N THR A 438 -16.95 -3.72 32.77
CA THR A 438 -15.97 -3.11 33.65
C THR A 438 -14.64 -3.09 32.90
N TRP A 439 -14.19 -1.88 32.61
CA TRP A 439 -12.95 -1.59 31.93
C TRP A 439 -11.77 -2.21 32.69
N PHE A 440 -10.83 -2.81 31.98
CA PHE A 440 -9.39 -2.47 31.96
C PHE A 440 -8.67 -3.22 30.84
#